data_AF-A0A7Y0N0L9-F1
#
_entry.id   AF-A0A7Y0N0L9-F1
#
_cell.length_a   1.000
_cell.length_b   1.000
_cell.length_c   1.000
_cell.angle_alpha   90.00
_cell.angle_beta   90.00
_cell.angle_gamma   90.00
#
_symmetry.space_group_name_H-M   'P 1'
#
loop_
_entity.id
_entity.type
_entity.pdbx_description
1 polymer ?
#
loop_
_entity_poly.entity_id
_entity_poly.type
_entity_poly.pdbx_seq_one_letter_code
_entity_poly.pdbx_strand_id
1 'polypeptide(L)'
;LNPDDFQAALKAVLAGEYIEEERFLLEAEVHRHGQIKSHNAALNEAVLHPGQIAHMIEFEVYIDESFAFSLRADGLIVSTPTGSTAYSLSGGGPILSPSLNAISLVPMFPHTLSSRPLVVDGKRRIKLIVSPENRGTQEVSCDGQVSLPVSPGDEIHIYQSPNVLKLIHPKDYSYYHVLRNKLGWSSKLF
;
A
#
# COMPACT_ATOMS: atom_id res chain seq x y z
N LEU A 1 5.39 -9.99 -19.92
CA LEU A 1 5.89 -10.77 -21.09
C LEU A 1 6.58 -12.01 -20.57
N ASN A 2 6.39 -13.16 -21.21
CA ASN A 2 7.14 -14.37 -20.85
C ASN A 2 8.61 -14.16 -21.25
N PRO A 3 9.60 -14.34 -20.35
CA PRO A 3 11.01 -14.16 -20.69
C PRO A 3 11.50 -15.08 -21.83
N ASP A 4 10.88 -16.24 -22.02
CA ASP A 4 11.27 -17.21 -23.05
C ASP A 4 10.71 -16.87 -24.44
N ASP A 5 9.61 -16.10 -24.50
CA ASP A 5 8.92 -15.74 -25.75
C ASP A 5 8.33 -14.31 -25.70
N PHE A 6 9.17 -13.33 -25.36
CA PHE A 6 8.74 -11.94 -25.26
C PHE A 6 8.73 -11.21 -26.60
N GLN A 7 9.49 -11.69 -27.59
CA GLN A 7 9.82 -10.92 -28.80
C GLN A 7 8.60 -10.61 -29.66
N ALA A 8 7.72 -11.58 -29.89
CA ALA A 8 6.51 -11.40 -30.70
C ALA A 8 5.55 -10.40 -30.04
N ALA A 9 5.25 -10.60 -28.77
CA ALA A 9 4.39 -9.70 -27.99
C ALA A 9 4.99 -8.29 -27.85
N LEU A 10 6.31 -8.17 -27.66
CA LEU A 10 6.99 -6.87 -27.61
C LEU A 10 6.88 -6.11 -28.94
N LYS A 11 7.06 -6.80 -30.09
CA LYS A 11 6.89 -6.18 -31.42
C LYS A 11 5.48 -5.62 -31.61
N ALA A 12 4.45 -6.36 -31.20
CA ALA A 12 3.07 -5.90 -31.26
C ALA A 12 2.86 -4.63 -30.40
N VAL A 13 3.36 -4.64 -29.16
CA VAL A 13 3.32 -3.46 -28.27
C VAL A 13 4.04 -2.26 -28.91
N LEU A 14 5.24 -2.45 -29.47
CA LEU A 14 5.97 -1.38 -30.14
C LEU A 14 5.27 -0.85 -31.41
N ALA A 15 4.42 -1.66 -32.04
CA ALA A 15 3.58 -1.26 -33.17
C ALA A 15 2.29 -0.53 -32.74
N GLY A 16 2.10 -0.26 -31.44
CA GLY A 16 0.92 0.40 -30.90
C GLY A 16 -0.20 -0.57 -30.49
N GLU A 17 0.03 -1.87 -30.52
CA GLU A 17 -0.95 -2.88 -30.14
C GLU A 17 -0.86 -3.21 -28.66
N TYR A 18 -1.33 -2.28 -27.82
CA TYR A 18 -1.34 -2.45 -26.37
C TYR A 18 -2.60 -1.87 -25.74
N ILE A 19 -2.80 -2.19 -24.46
CA ILE A 19 -3.83 -1.62 -23.58
C ILE A 19 -3.11 -0.73 -22.57
N GLU A 20 -3.58 0.51 -22.41
CA GLU A 20 -3.11 1.41 -21.36
C GLU A 20 -3.87 1.15 -20.07
N GLU A 21 -3.15 1.13 -18.95
CA GLU A 21 -3.72 1.07 -17.61
C GLU A 21 -3.02 2.11 -16.73
N GLU A 22 -3.81 2.91 -16.00
CA GLU A 22 -3.28 3.85 -15.01
C GLU A 22 -3.40 3.26 -13.60
N ARG A 23 -2.31 3.37 -12.83
CA ARG A 23 -2.25 2.96 -11.43
C ARG A 23 -1.87 4.18 -10.60
N PHE A 24 -2.67 4.51 -9.59
CA PHE A 24 -2.28 5.55 -8.65
C PHE A 24 -1.24 5.01 -7.66
N LEU A 25 -0.42 5.91 -7.14
CA LEU A 25 0.55 5.64 -6.07
C LEU A 25 0.09 6.30 -4.78
N LEU A 26 0.57 5.83 -3.64
CA LEU A 26 0.55 6.60 -2.40
C LEU A 26 1.74 7.55 -2.37
N GLU A 27 1.56 8.68 -1.72
CA GLU A 27 2.61 9.53 -1.19
C GLU A 27 2.57 9.41 0.33
N ALA A 28 3.72 9.18 0.96
CA ALA A 28 3.86 9.16 2.41
C ALA A 28 4.83 10.27 2.84
N GLU A 29 4.38 11.15 3.73
CA GLU A 29 5.17 12.25 4.28
C GLU A 29 5.31 12.10 5.79
N VAL A 30 6.52 12.26 6.31
CA VAL A 30 6.77 12.35 7.75
C VAL A 30 6.93 13.81 8.15
N HIS A 31 6.07 14.25 9.05
CA HIS A 31 6.01 15.61 9.58
C HIS A 31 6.50 15.65 11.03
N ARG A 32 7.42 16.57 11.31
CA ARG A 32 7.89 16.85 12.67
C ARG A 32 7.79 18.34 12.96
N HIS A 33 7.05 18.70 14.01
CA HIS A 33 6.76 20.09 14.35
C HIS A 33 6.16 20.89 13.18
N GLY A 34 5.23 20.26 12.44
CA GLY A 34 4.55 20.86 11.28
C GLY A 34 5.41 21.04 10.03
N GLN A 35 6.59 20.42 9.97
CA GLN A 35 7.47 20.47 8.80
C GLN A 35 7.71 19.06 8.24
N ILE A 36 7.64 18.93 6.92
CA ILE A 36 8.03 17.71 6.20
C ILE A 36 9.53 17.48 6.42
N LYS A 37 9.89 16.32 6.96
CA LYS A 37 11.28 15.89 7.16
C LYS A 37 11.74 14.92 6.09
N SER A 38 10.85 14.06 5.63
CA SER A 38 11.08 13.10 4.57
C SER A 38 9.75 12.75 3.92
N HIS A 39 9.81 12.33 2.67
CA HIS A 39 8.65 11.82 1.94
C HIS A 39 9.11 10.82 0.87
N ASN A 40 8.21 9.93 0.47
CA ASN A 40 8.42 9.07 -0.68
C ASN A 40 7.10 8.54 -1.23
N ALA A 41 7.08 8.21 -2.51
CA ALA A 41 5.97 7.52 -3.14
C ALA A 41 6.05 6.00 -2.93
N ALA A 42 4.88 5.35 -2.93
CA ALA A 42 4.75 3.89 -2.89
C ALA A 42 3.72 3.40 -3.91
N LEU A 43 4.09 2.43 -4.74
CA LEU A 43 3.19 1.79 -5.69
C LEU A 43 2.25 0.79 -4.99
N ASN A 44 2.76 0.04 -4.02
CA ASN A 44 2.04 -1.02 -3.34
C ASN A 44 1.56 -0.55 -1.97
N GLU A 45 2.48 -0.19 -1.07
CA GLU A 45 2.13 0.17 0.31
C GLU A 45 3.13 1.08 1.01
N ALA A 46 2.61 1.86 1.95
CA ALA A 46 3.37 2.51 3.01
C ALA A 46 3.07 1.78 4.34
N VAL A 47 4.11 1.30 5.01
CA VAL A 47 3.99 0.46 6.21
C VAL A 47 4.63 1.16 7.39
N LEU A 48 3.84 1.53 8.40
CA LEU A 48 4.36 1.99 9.68
C LEU A 48 4.73 0.78 10.54
N HIS A 49 5.97 0.69 11.00
CA HIS A 49 6.45 -0.37 11.90
C HIS A 49 7.66 0.08 12.75
N PRO A 50 8.09 -0.70 13.77
CA PRO A 50 9.33 -0.47 14.50
C PRO A 50 10.56 -0.62 13.60
N GLY A 51 11.57 0.24 13.74
CA GLY A 51 12.72 0.28 12.83
C GLY A 51 13.85 -0.73 13.11
N GLN A 52 13.84 -1.45 14.24
CA GLN A 52 14.91 -2.42 14.54
C GLN A 52 14.39 -3.73 15.13
N ILE A 53 13.78 -3.67 16.31
CA ILE A 53 13.29 -4.84 17.02
C ILE A 53 11.78 -4.78 17.00
N ALA A 54 11.14 -5.90 16.61
CA ALA A 54 9.70 -6.04 16.69
C ALA A 54 9.23 -5.74 18.12
N HIS A 55 8.50 -4.64 18.24
CA HIS A 55 7.92 -4.19 19.49
C HIS A 55 6.60 -3.50 19.18
N MET A 56 5.65 -3.62 20.10
CA MET A 56 4.38 -2.95 19.98
C MET A 56 4.56 -1.42 19.94
N ILE A 57 3.89 -0.78 19.00
CA ILE A 57 3.77 0.67 18.89
C ILE A 57 2.32 1.10 19.09
N GLU A 58 2.13 2.27 19.69
CA GLU A 58 0.85 2.92 19.87
C GLU A 58 0.74 4.14 18.94
N PHE A 59 -0.35 4.23 18.19
CA PHE A 59 -0.60 5.36 17.30
C PHE A 59 -2.10 5.56 17.09
N GLU A 60 -2.47 6.78 16.74
CA GLU A 60 -3.82 7.17 16.37
C GLU A 60 -3.94 7.25 14.85
N VAL A 61 -5.11 6.88 14.33
CA VAL A 61 -5.45 6.95 12.91
C VAL A 61 -6.57 7.95 12.71
N TYR A 62 -6.31 8.93 11.85
CA TYR A 62 -7.26 9.92 11.39
C TYR A 62 -7.50 9.72 9.89
N ILE A 63 -8.76 9.86 9.48
CA ILE A 63 -9.15 9.83 8.08
C ILE A 63 -9.68 11.23 7.75
N ASP A 64 -8.97 11.88 6.83
CA ASP A 64 -8.91 13.32 6.70
C ASP A 64 -8.54 13.96 8.06
N GLU A 65 -9.43 14.75 8.65
CA GLU A 65 -9.24 15.35 9.98
C GLU A 65 -10.06 14.68 11.08
N SER A 66 -10.79 13.61 10.76
CA SER A 66 -11.64 12.91 11.73
C SER A 66 -10.90 11.78 12.39
N PHE A 67 -10.89 11.76 13.73
CA PHE A 67 -10.38 10.62 14.49
C PHE A 67 -11.19 9.37 14.12
N ALA A 68 -10.49 8.30 13.71
CA ALA A 68 -11.11 7.03 13.36
C ALA A 68 -10.95 6.01 14.49
N PHE A 69 -9.71 5.71 14.87
CA PHE A 69 -9.39 4.74 15.93
C PHE A 69 -7.92 4.85 16.36
N SER A 70 -7.59 4.24 17.49
CA SER A 70 -6.21 4.05 17.95
C SER A 70 -5.83 2.57 17.88
N LEU A 71 -4.56 2.29 17.63
CA LEU A 71 -4.04 0.93 17.56
C LEU A 71 -2.82 0.75 18.47
N ARG A 72 -2.76 -0.42 19.09
CA ARG A 72 -1.57 -1.02 19.70
C ARG A 72 -1.26 -2.28 18.92
N ALA A 73 -0.20 -2.24 18.13
CA ALA A 73 0.07 -3.21 17.08
C ALA A 73 1.56 -3.23 16.74
N ASP A 74 1.99 -4.21 15.95
CA ASP A 74 3.32 -4.23 15.35
C ASP A 74 3.44 -3.22 14.19
N GLY A 75 2.31 -2.68 13.72
CA GLY A 75 2.28 -1.73 12.63
C GLY A 75 0.92 -1.58 11.97
N LEU A 76 0.92 -0.78 10.90
CA LEU A 76 -0.20 -0.60 9.99
C LEU A 76 0.30 -0.57 8.55
N ILE A 77 -0.29 -1.38 7.69
CA ILE A 77 -0.08 -1.34 6.25
C ILE A 77 -1.16 -0.44 5.64
N VAL A 78 -0.75 0.59 4.91
CA VAL A 78 -1.64 1.41 4.08
C VAL A 78 -1.31 1.12 2.62
N SER A 79 -2.26 0.55 1.88
CA SER A 79 -2.01 -0.07 0.58
C SER A 79 -2.92 0.44 -0.52
N THR A 80 -2.36 0.53 -1.74
CA THR A 80 -3.10 0.73 -2.98
C THR A 80 -3.83 -0.55 -3.41
N PRO A 81 -4.72 -0.49 -4.42
CA PRO A 81 -5.28 -1.70 -5.01
C PRO A 81 -4.22 -2.60 -5.64
N THR A 82 -3.14 -2.03 -6.18
CA THR A 82 -2.00 -2.80 -6.71
C THR A 82 -1.33 -3.59 -5.58
N GLY A 83 -1.05 -2.93 -4.46
CA GLY A 83 -0.44 -3.53 -3.27
C GLY A 83 -1.34 -4.47 -2.48
N SER A 84 -2.65 -4.49 -2.75
CA SER A 84 -3.61 -5.39 -2.10
C SER A 84 -3.25 -6.88 -2.25
N THR A 85 -2.47 -7.23 -3.28
CA THR A 85 -1.96 -8.57 -3.56
C THR A 85 -0.52 -8.81 -3.09
N ALA A 86 0.11 -7.81 -2.47
CA ALA A 86 1.47 -7.84 -1.94
C ALA A 86 1.45 -8.05 -0.41
N TYR A 87 2.12 -7.20 0.36
CA TYR A 87 2.23 -7.40 1.81
C TYR A 87 0.88 -7.29 2.52
N SER A 88 -0.01 -6.44 2.01
CA SER A 88 -1.41 -6.33 2.47
C SER A 88 -2.14 -7.68 2.45
N LEU A 89 -1.92 -8.53 1.44
CA LEU A 89 -2.56 -9.84 1.35
C LEU A 89 -2.11 -10.77 2.48
N SER A 90 -0.79 -10.78 2.75
CA SER A 90 -0.21 -11.55 3.85
C SER A 90 -0.69 -11.06 5.23
N GLY A 91 -0.96 -9.76 5.37
CA GLY A 91 -1.56 -9.16 6.56
C GLY A 91 -3.06 -9.47 6.74
N GLY A 92 -3.69 -10.23 5.83
CA GLY A 92 -5.11 -10.55 5.89
C GLY A 92 -6.03 -9.48 5.28
N GLY A 93 -5.47 -8.55 4.50
CA GLY A 93 -6.22 -7.57 3.73
C GLY A 93 -6.99 -8.20 2.56
N PRO A 94 -8.05 -7.53 2.06
CA PRO A 94 -8.80 -7.99 0.89
C PRO A 94 -7.99 -7.77 -0.40
N ILE A 95 -8.24 -8.60 -1.41
CA ILE A 95 -7.79 -8.34 -2.78
C ILE A 95 -8.70 -7.27 -3.38
N LEU A 96 -8.10 -6.21 -3.92
CA LEU A 96 -8.79 -5.12 -4.60
C LEU A 96 -8.49 -5.17 -6.10
N SER A 97 -9.49 -4.90 -6.93
CA SER A 97 -9.26 -4.77 -8.37
C SER A 97 -8.40 -3.53 -8.66
N PRO A 98 -7.42 -3.60 -9.56
CA PRO A 98 -6.47 -2.50 -9.75
C PRO A 98 -7.06 -1.16 -10.16
N SER A 99 -8.21 -1.16 -10.84
CA SER A 99 -8.94 0.03 -11.28
C SER A 99 -9.77 0.72 -10.19
N LEU A 100 -9.82 0.17 -8.98
CA LEU A 100 -10.64 0.70 -7.89
C LEU A 100 -9.97 1.94 -7.27
N ASN A 101 -10.70 3.04 -7.08
CA ASN A 101 -10.18 4.18 -6.32
C ASN A 101 -10.35 3.96 -4.80
N ALA A 102 -9.49 3.13 -4.21
CA ALA A 102 -9.59 2.79 -2.80
C ALA A 102 -8.22 2.60 -2.13
N ILE A 103 -8.13 2.96 -0.85
CA ILE A 103 -6.99 2.71 0.02
C ILE A 103 -7.41 1.67 1.07
N SER A 104 -6.56 0.66 1.30
CA SER A 104 -6.77 -0.37 2.31
C SER A 104 -5.84 -0.14 3.50
N LEU A 105 -6.39 -0.16 4.72
CA LEU A 105 -5.69 -0.08 5.99
C LEU A 105 -5.73 -1.48 6.64
N VAL A 106 -4.58 -2.13 6.78
CA VAL A 106 -4.45 -3.50 7.29
C VAL A 106 -3.55 -3.50 8.53
N PRO A 107 -4.11 -3.67 9.74
CA PRO A 107 -3.34 -3.70 10.98
C PRO A 107 -2.44 -4.93 11.08
N MET A 108 -1.22 -4.78 11.60
CA MET A 108 -0.26 -5.87 11.82
C MET A 108 -0.30 -6.33 13.28
N PHE A 109 -0.74 -7.56 13.54
CA PHE A 109 -0.85 -8.17 14.88
C PHE A 109 -1.48 -7.24 15.94
N PRO A 110 -2.70 -6.72 15.70
CA PRO A 110 -3.34 -5.79 16.63
C PRO A 110 -3.71 -6.48 17.94
N HIS A 111 -3.46 -5.81 19.07
CA HIS A 111 -3.83 -6.31 20.40
C HIS A 111 -5.33 -6.16 20.72
N THR A 112 -6.12 -5.66 19.77
CA THR A 112 -7.59 -5.53 19.87
C THR A 112 -8.26 -6.61 19.01
N LEU A 113 -9.07 -7.48 19.63
CA LEU A 113 -9.71 -8.62 18.96
C LEU A 113 -10.72 -8.23 17.86
N SER A 114 -11.29 -7.03 17.95
CA SER A 114 -12.24 -6.49 16.96
C SER A 114 -11.59 -5.79 15.77
N SER A 115 -10.25 -5.69 15.73
CA SER A 115 -9.54 -5.04 14.63
C SER A 115 -9.77 -5.78 13.30
N ARG A 116 -10.11 -5.04 12.24
CA ARG A 116 -10.37 -5.57 10.89
C ARG A 116 -9.74 -4.66 9.84
N PRO A 117 -9.38 -5.18 8.66
CA PRO A 117 -9.03 -4.34 7.52
C PRO A 117 -10.14 -3.32 7.21
N LEU A 118 -9.74 -2.08 6.92
CA LEU A 118 -10.65 -1.00 6.56
C LEU A 118 -10.31 -0.51 5.15
N VAL A 119 -11.31 -0.45 4.28
CA VAL A 119 -11.17 0.12 2.93
C VAL A 119 -11.90 1.44 2.87
N VAL A 120 -11.21 2.48 2.41
CA VAL A 120 -11.76 3.83 2.22
C VAL A 120 -11.53 4.34 0.81
N ASP A 121 -12.24 5.41 0.45
CA ASP A 121 -12.06 6.07 -0.85
C ASP A 121 -10.61 6.56 -1.01
N GLY A 122 -10.04 6.37 -2.21
CA GLY A 122 -8.64 6.69 -2.49
C GLY A 122 -8.27 8.17 -2.39
N LYS A 123 -9.24 9.08 -2.37
CA LYS A 123 -9.01 10.54 -2.23
C LYS A 123 -8.87 10.98 -0.76
N ARG A 124 -9.12 10.08 0.19
CA ARG A 124 -8.99 10.38 1.62
C ARG A 124 -7.52 10.50 2.01
N ARG A 125 -7.24 11.37 2.96
CA ARG A 125 -5.92 11.47 3.59
C ARG A 125 -5.89 10.62 4.85
N ILE A 126 -4.90 9.76 4.97
CA ILE A 126 -4.69 8.96 6.18
C ILE A 126 -3.60 9.64 6.99
N LYS A 127 -3.94 10.14 8.17
CA LYS A 127 -2.98 10.74 9.09
C LYS A 127 -2.76 9.80 10.28
N LEU A 128 -1.51 9.43 10.51
CA LEU A 128 -1.09 8.62 11.65
C LEU A 128 -0.34 9.52 12.63
N ILE A 129 -0.72 9.50 13.90
CA ILE A 129 -0.01 10.22 14.96
C ILE A 129 0.65 9.19 15.87
N VAL A 130 1.98 9.19 15.88
CA VAL A 130 2.76 8.23 16.68
C VAL A 130 2.81 8.70 18.13
N SER A 131 2.47 7.81 19.07
CA SER A 131 2.49 8.15 20.50
C SER A 131 3.87 8.67 20.94
N PRO A 132 3.96 9.81 21.66
CA PRO A 132 5.20 10.29 22.26
C PRO A 132 5.81 9.30 23.27
N GLU A 133 5.01 8.39 23.82
CA GLU A 133 5.42 7.37 24.79
C GLU A 133 6.03 6.12 24.15
N ASN A 134 5.99 6.01 22.82
CA ASN A 134 6.64 4.90 22.12
C ASN A 134 8.15 4.91 22.37
N ARG A 135 8.71 3.72 22.57
CA ARG A 135 10.16 3.53 22.75
C ARG A 135 10.81 3.15 21.43
N GLY A 136 12.06 3.57 21.26
CA GLY A 136 12.85 3.27 20.06
C GLY A 136 12.43 4.09 18.84
N THR A 137 13.04 3.77 17.71
CA THR A 137 12.76 4.41 16.43
C THR A 137 11.69 3.64 15.68
N GLN A 138 10.76 4.36 15.06
CA GLN A 138 9.80 3.80 14.10
C GLN A 138 10.22 4.22 12.69
N GLU A 139 9.63 3.59 11.69
CA GLU A 139 9.78 4.02 10.32
C GLU A 139 8.54 3.73 9.50
N VAL A 140 8.40 4.47 8.41
CA VAL A 140 7.46 4.15 7.33
C VAL A 140 8.24 3.57 6.17
N SER A 141 8.04 2.30 5.88
CA SER A 141 8.62 1.64 4.72
C SER A 141 7.70 1.78 3.51
N CYS A 142 8.21 2.34 2.42
CA CYS A 142 7.52 2.45 1.14
C CYS A 142 7.99 1.32 0.22
N ASP A 143 7.05 0.48 -0.22
CA ASP A 143 7.28 -0.71 -1.08
C ASP A 143 8.35 -1.69 -0.56
N GLY A 144 8.65 -1.65 0.74
CA GLY A 144 9.72 -2.46 1.35
C GLY A 144 11.14 -2.05 0.95
N GLN A 145 11.31 -0.90 0.28
CA GLN A 145 12.60 -0.47 -0.31
C GLN A 145 13.15 0.82 0.31
N VAL A 146 12.27 1.77 0.62
CA VAL A 146 12.66 3.07 1.18
C VAL A 146 12.08 3.23 2.57
N SER A 147 12.93 3.37 3.58
CA SER A 147 12.52 3.61 4.96
C SER A 147 12.61 5.09 5.31
N LEU A 148 11.50 5.66 5.75
CA LEU A 148 11.38 7.04 6.24
C LEU A 148 11.44 7.02 7.77
N PRO A 149 12.47 7.62 8.41
CA PRO A 149 12.57 7.61 9.86
C PRO A 149 11.42 8.37 10.52
N VAL A 150 10.84 7.78 11.55
CA VAL A 150 9.76 8.37 12.35
C VAL A 150 10.17 8.39 13.82
N SER A 151 9.96 9.51 14.48
CA SER A 151 10.18 9.66 15.92
C SER A 151 8.84 9.72 16.67
N PRO A 152 8.83 9.34 17.97
CA PRO A 152 7.66 9.53 18.82
C PRO A 152 7.14 10.98 18.76
N GLY A 153 5.83 11.14 18.58
CA GLY A 153 5.17 12.44 18.41
C GLY A 153 5.18 13.01 16.98
N ASP A 154 5.83 12.35 16.02
CA ASP A 154 5.72 12.72 14.61
C ASP A 154 4.34 12.34 14.04
N GLU A 155 3.96 13.06 12.99
CA GLU A 155 2.77 12.76 12.18
C GLU A 155 3.19 12.18 10.85
N ILE A 156 2.45 11.19 10.37
CA ILE A 156 2.64 10.61 9.04
C ILE A 156 1.39 10.90 8.22
N HIS A 157 1.55 11.50 7.06
CA HIS A 157 0.45 11.82 6.14
C HIS A 157 0.58 10.94 4.91
N ILE A 158 -0.42 10.09 4.66
CA ILE A 158 -0.46 9.15 3.54
C ILE A 158 -1.68 9.46 2.69
N TYR A 159 -1.47 9.70 1.40
CA TYR A 159 -2.55 10.07 0.48
C TYR A 159 -2.23 9.65 -0.95
N GLN A 160 -3.22 9.68 -1.83
CA GLN A 160 -3.01 9.42 -3.26
C GLN A 160 -2.06 10.46 -3.88
N SER A 161 -0.93 10.01 -4.42
CA SER A 161 0.06 10.84 -5.09
C SER A 161 -0.57 11.56 -6.29
N PRO A 162 -0.18 12.81 -6.59
CA PRO A 162 -0.61 13.49 -7.81
C PRO A 162 -0.03 12.84 -9.07
N ASN A 163 1.01 12.01 -8.93
CA ASN A 163 1.60 11.26 -10.02
C ASN A 163 0.90 9.90 -10.20
N VAL A 164 0.78 9.47 -11.45
CA VAL A 164 0.23 8.16 -11.82
C VAL A 164 1.25 7.34 -12.59
N LEU A 165 1.27 6.04 -12.33
CA LEU A 165 2.03 5.08 -13.13
C LEU A 165 1.19 4.68 -14.34
N LYS A 166 1.75 4.86 -15.54
CA LYS A 166 1.16 4.38 -16.79
C LYS A 166 1.79 3.05 -17.17
N LEU A 167 0.97 2.01 -17.22
CA LEU A 167 1.36 0.68 -17.68
C LEU A 167 0.82 0.46 -19.09
N ILE A 168 1.60 -0.28 -19.87
CA ILE A 168 1.16 -0.81 -21.16
C ILE A 168 1.17 -2.34 -21.10
N HIS A 169 0.07 -2.93 -21.53
CA HIS A 169 -0.15 -4.36 -21.53
C HIS A 169 -0.32 -4.87 -22.96
N PRO A 170 0.17 -6.07 -23.30
CA PRO A 170 -0.25 -6.75 -24.52
C PRO A 170 -1.79 -6.88 -24.59
N LYS A 171 -2.37 -6.88 -25.81
CA LYS A 171 -3.84 -6.91 -26.00
C LYS A 171 -4.54 -8.14 -25.40
N ASP A 172 -3.82 -9.24 -25.19
CA ASP A 172 -4.31 -10.47 -24.57
C ASP A 172 -4.14 -10.49 -23.05
N TYR A 173 -3.66 -9.41 -22.44
CA TYR A 173 -3.53 -9.29 -20.99
C TYR A 173 -4.89 -9.43 -20.28
N SER A 174 -4.89 -10.22 -19.21
CA SER A 174 -6.04 -10.37 -18.32
C SER A 174 -5.57 -10.39 -16.87
N TYR A 175 -5.97 -9.38 -16.10
CA TYR A 175 -5.68 -9.30 -14.66
C TYR A 175 -6.14 -10.55 -13.91
N TYR A 176 -7.39 -10.99 -14.11
CA TYR A 176 -7.92 -12.18 -13.44
C TYR A 176 -7.24 -13.48 -13.86
N HIS A 177 -6.69 -13.55 -15.08
CA HIS A 177 -5.85 -14.68 -15.48
C HIS A 177 -4.55 -14.72 -14.67
N VAL A 178 -3.87 -13.57 -14.53
CA VAL A 178 -2.65 -13.45 -13.72
C VAL A 178 -2.95 -13.78 -12.24
N LEU A 179 -4.00 -13.18 -11.69
CA LEU A 179 -4.40 -13.40 -10.29
C LEU A 179 -4.70 -14.87 -10.01
N ARG A 180 -5.49 -15.52 -10.87
CA ARG A 180 -5.82 -16.95 -10.76
C ARG A 180 -4.57 -17.82 -10.78
N ASN A 181 -3.66 -17.59 -11.72
CA ASN A 181 -2.44 -18.40 -11.83
C ASN A 181 -1.51 -18.20 -10.63
N LYS A 182 -1.41 -16.97 -10.10
CA LYS A 182 -0.55 -16.65 -8.95
C LYS A 182 -1.10 -17.20 -7.63
N LEU A 183 -2.41 -17.19 -7.43
CA LEU A 183 -3.06 -17.65 -6.20
C LEU A 183 -3.53 -19.11 -6.26
N GLY A 184 -3.37 -19.79 -7.39
CA GLY A 184 -3.84 -21.17 -7.57
C GLY A 184 -5.36 -21.31 -7.50
N TRP A 185 -6.12 -20.28 -7.89
CA TRP A 185 -7.58 -20.36 -7.94
C TRP A 185 -8.03 -21.36 -9.02
N SER A 186 -9.19 -21.98 -8.79
CA SER A 186 -9.74 -22.99 -9.70
C SER A 186 -9.93 -22.45 -11.12
N SER A 187 -9.72 -23.33 -12.10
CA SER A 187 -9.94 -23.05 -13.51
C SER A 187 -11.43 -23.17 -13.86
N LYS A 188 -11.75 -22.77 -15.10
CA LYS A 188 -13.11 -22.80 -15.63
C LYS A 188 -13.66 -24.24 -15.58
N LEU A 189 -14.85 -24.42 -15.01
CA LEU A 189 -15.49 -25.73 -14.83
C LEU A 189 -16.34 -26.17 -16.05
N PHE A 190 -16.76 -25.22 -16.89
CA PHE A 190 -17.59 -25.42 -18.09
C PHE A 190 -17.09 -24.56 -19.25
#